data_AF-A0A9D1SJE5-F1
#
_entry.id   AF-A0A9D1SJE5-F1
#
_cell.length_a   1.000
_cell.length_b   1.000
_cell.length_c   1.000
_cell.angle_alpha   90.00
_cell.angle_beta   90.00
_cell.angle_gamma   90.00
#
_symmetry.space_group_name_H-M   'P 1'
#
loop_
_entity.id
_entity.type
_entity.pdbx_description
1 polymer ?
#
loop_
_entity_poly.entity_id
_entity_poly.type
_entity_poly.pdbx_seq_one_letter_code
_entity_poly.pdbx_strand_id
1 'polypeptide(L)' 'MTKRKLDGKWQIKFNNGKKAIKLFDTQLQAIDYAKALAINQEASIMIHKEDGTFRKLRYDKPNK' A
#
# COMPACT_ATOMS: atom_id res chain seq x y z
N MET A 1 1.23 -2.57 2.21
CA MET A 1 0.57 -1.55 3.07
C MET A 1 -0.08 -2.22 4.26
N THR A 2 0.17 -1.77 5.49
CA THR A 2 -0.34 -2.37 6.73
C THR A 2 -0.81 -1.30 7.72
N LYS A 3 -1.82 -1.58 8.54
CA LYS A 3 -2.21 -0.70 9.66
C LYS A 3 -1.28 -0.93 10.86
N ARG A 4 -0.75 0.15 11.44
CA ARG A 4 0.06 0.12 12.65
C ARG A 4 -0.84 -0.02 13.87
N LYS A 5 -0.53 -0.95 14.76
CA LYS A 5 -1.27 -1.12 16.03
C LYS A 5 -0.98 -0.03 17.06
N LEU A 6 0.20 0.59 17.00
CA LEU A 6 0.65 1.58 17.98
C LEU A 6 -0.16 2.87 17.94
N ASP A 7 -0.45 3.35 16.72
CA ASP A 7 -1.00 4.68 16.42
C ASP A 7 -2.19 4.60 15.46
N GLY A 8 -2.61 3.41 15.04
CA GLY A 8 -3.73 3.21 14.12
C GLY A 8 -3.47 3.66 12.68
N LYS A 9 -2.29 4.22 12.38
CA LYS A 9 -1.97 4.79 11.06
C LYS A 9 -1.63 3.71 10.03
N TRP A 10 -1.95 4.01 8.79
CA TRP A 10 -1.64 3.23 7.61
C TRP A 10 -0.22 3.52 7.12
N GLN A 11 0.61 2.49 7.03
CA GLN A 11 1.97 2.62 6.52
C GLN A 11 2.12 1.98 5.14
N ILE A 12 2.77 2.72 4.23
CA ILE A 12 3.27 2.21 2.96
C ILE A 12 4.73 1.86 3.13
N LYS A 13 5.11 0.64 2.75
CA LYS A 13 6.49 0.14 2.77
C LYS A 13 6.73 -0.72 1.54
N PHE A 14 7.97 -0.76 1.08
CA PHE A 14 8.39 -1.69 0.03
C PHE A 14 8.34 -3.13 0.53
N ASN A 15 8.17 -4.07 -0.40
CA ASN A 15 8.40 -5.48 -0.11
C ASN A 15 9.90 -5.63 0.25
N ASN A 16 10.20 -6.08 1.48
CA ASN A 16 11.52 -6.04 2.15
C ASN A 16 12.03 -4.69 2.69
N GLY A 17 11.25 -3.61 2.60
CA GLY A 17 11.60 -2.34 3.25
C GLY A 17 11.42 -2.42 4.77
N LYS A 18 12.50 -2.19 5.52
CA LYS A 18 12.44 -2.07 7.00
C LYS A 18 11.76 -0.78 7.47
N LYS A 19 11.73 0.26 6.63
CA LYS A 19 11.17 1.58 6.94
C LYS A 19 9.89 1.82 6.13
N ALA A 20 8.92 2.47 6.77
CA ALA A 20 7.78 3.02 6.08
C ALA A 20 8.22 4.20 5.20
N ILE A 21 7.75 4.23 3.96
CA ILE A 21 7.92 5.34 3.02
C ILE A 21 7.10 6.53 3.52
N LYS A 22 5.85 6.26 3.90
CA LYS A 22 4.90 7.27 4.37
C LYS A 22 3.84 6.66 5.27
N LEU A 23 3.34 7.47 6.20
CA LEU A 23 2.25 7.17 7.10
C LEU A 23 1.02 8.00 6.72
N PHE A 24 -0.16 7.43 6.87
CA PHE A 24 -1.44 8.04 6.56
C PHE A 24 -2.44 7.73 7.68
N ASP A 25 -3.34 8.66 7.97
CA ASP A 25 -4.37 8.43 8.99
C ASP A 25 -5.50 7.53 8.45
N THR A 26 -5.78 7.60 7.14
CA THR A 26 -6.83 6.81 6.49
C THR A 26 -6.30 5.81 5.48
N GLN A 27 -7.02 4.70 5.32
CA GLN A 27 -6.71 3.69 4.31
C GLN A 27 -6.82 4.26 2.89
N LEU A 28 -7.81 5.14 2.67
CA LEU A 28 -8.06 5.73 1.36
C LEU A 28 -6.86 6.55 0.86
N GLN A 29 -6.31 7.43 1.71
CA GLN A 29 -5.13 8.22 1.36
C GLN A 29 -3.91 7.33 1.08
N ALA A 30 -3.76 6.26 1.86
CA ALA A 30 -2.67 5.32 1.67
C ALA A 30 -2.79 4.54 0.34
N ILE A 31 -4.01 4.17 -0.06
CA ILE A 31 -4.28 3.53 -1.36
C ILE A 31 -3.98 4.48 -2.51
N ASP A 32 -4.45 5.73 -2.43
CA ASP A 32 -4.23 6.72 -3.48
C ASP A 32 -2.74 6.97 -3.73
N TYR A 33 -1.97 7.18 -2.66
CA TYR A 33 -0.53 7.33 -2.75
C TYR A 33 0.16 6.07 -3.28
N ALA A 34 -0.27 4.88 -2.83
CA ALA A 34 0.31 3.63 -3.31
C ALA A 34 0.03 3.41 -4.81
N LYS A 35 -1.15 3.80 -5.31
CA LYS A 35 -1.51 3.76 -6.74
C LYS A 35 -0.59 4.65 -7.56
N ALA A 36 -0.44 5.91 -7.16
CA ALA A 36 0.45 6.84 -7.84
C ALA A 36 1.90 6.32 -7.87
N LEU A 37 2.38 5.77 -6.75
CA LEU A 37 3.72 5.19 -6.63
C LEU A 37 3.90 3.97 -7.54
N ALA A 38 2.90 3.09 -7.59
CA ALA A 38 2.91 1.89 -8.42
C ALA A 38 2.89 2.20 -9.91
N ILE A 39 2.11 3.18 -10.34
CA ILE A 39 2.09 3.65 -11.72
C ILE A 39 3.47 4.20 -12.10
N ASN A 40 4.07 5.02 -11.23
CA ASN A 40 5.38 5.61 -11.48
C ASN A 40 6.53 4.58 -11.50
N GLN A 41 6.43 3.51 -10.72
CA GLN A 41 7.48 2.48 -10.62
C GLN A 41 7.16 1.18 -11.35
N GLU A 42 6.07 1.14 -12.12
CA GLU A 42 5.54 -0.08 -12.74
C GLU A 42 5.44 -1.27 -11.76
N ALA A 43 5.10 -0.97 -10.50
CA ALA A 43 5.16 -1.92 -9.39
C ALA A 43 3.77 -2.43 -8.99
N SER A 44 3.73 -3.59 -8.33
CA SER A 44 2.49 -4.14 -7.76
C SER A 44 2.29 -3.68 -6.31
N ILE A 45 1.05 -3.38 -5.93
CA ILE A 45 0.71 -2.98 -4.56
C ILE A 45 0.04 -4.15 -3.83
N MET A 46 0.54 -4.47 -2.64
CA MET A 46 -0.13 -5.38 -1.71
C MET A 46 -0.76 -4.58 -0.57
N ILE A 47 -2.08 -4.70 -0.42
CA ILE A 47 -2.86 -4.04 0.62
C ILE A 47 -3.29 -5.08 1.65
N HIS A 48 -2.86 -4.92 2.90
CA HIS A 48 -3.42 -5.67 4.02
C HIS A 48 -4.67 -4.94 4.51
N LYS A 49 -5.76 -5.67 4.71
CA LYS A 49 -6.96 -5.16 5.37
C LYS A 49 -6.78 -5.17 6.88
N GLU A 50 -7.72 -4.55 7.58
CA GLU A 50 -7.77 -4.53 9.05
C GLU A 50 -8.01 -5.92 9.64
N ASP A 51 -8.70 -6.80 8.91
CA ASP A 51 -8.99 -8.20 9.29
C ASP A 51 -7.79 -9.15 9.12
N GLY A 52 -6.63 -8.65 8.65
CA GLY A 52 -5.44 -9.45 8.39
C GLY A 52 -5.42 -10.15 7.03
N THR A 53 -6.54 -10.16 6.29
CA THR A 53 -6.57 -10.63 4.91
C THR A 53 -5.91 -9.62 3.98
N PHE A 54 -5.35 -10.10 2.87
CA PHE A 54 -4.73 -9.24 1.87
C PHE A 54 -5.66 -9.09 0.67
N ARG A 55 -5.82 -7.84 0.20
CA ARG A 55 -6.42 -7.57 -1.10
C ARG A 55 -5.28 -7.42 -2.11
N LYS A 56 -5.12 -8.41 -2.97
CA LYS A 56 -4.19 -8.33 -4.10
C LYS A 56 -4.82 -7.41 -5.15
N LEU A 57 -4.47 -6.13 -5.14
CA LEU A 57 -4.76 -5.25 -6.26
C LEU A 57 -3.63 -5.45 -7.28
N ARG A 58 -3.88 -6.35 -8.22
CA ARG A 58 -3.03 -6.48 -9.41
C ARG A 58 -3.41 -5.31 -10.32
N TYR A 59 -2.60 -4.26 -10.32
CA TYR A 59 -2.58 -3.32 -11.45
C TYR A 59 -1.80 -4.03 -12.55
N ASP A 60 -2.47 -4.99 -13.19
CA ASP A 60 -2.00 -5.51 -14.47
C ASP A 60 -2.06 -4.32 -15.43
N LYS A 61 -0.97 -4.06 -16.15
CA LYS A 61 -0.94 -3.02 -17.18
C LYS A 61 -2.16 -3.25 -18.09
N PRO A 62 -2.92 -2.22 -18.51
CA PRO A 62 -3.76 -2.42 -19.69
C PRO A 62 -2.82 -2.88 -20.80
N ASN A 63 -3.00 -4.13 -21.26
CA ASN A 63 -2.24 -4.69 -22.38
C ASN A 63 -2.26 -3.67 -23.51
N LYS A 64 -1.07 -3.24 -23.93
CA LYS A 64 -0.88 -2.43 -25.13
C LYS A 64 -1.01 -3.33 -26.35
#